data_AF-A0A2D8FSX2-F1
#
_entry.id   AF-A0A2D8FSX2-F1
#
_cell.length_a   1.000
_cell.length_b   1.000
_cell.length_c   1.000
_cell.angle_alpha   90.00
_cell.angle_beta   90.00
_cell.angle_gamma   90.00
#
_symmetry.space_group_name_H-M   'P 1'
#
loop_
_entity.id
_entity.type
_entity.pdbx_description
1 polymer ?
#
loop_
_entity_poly.entity_id
_entity_poly.type
_entity_poly.pdbx_seq_one_letter_code
_entity_poly.pdbx_strand_id
1 'polypeptide(L)' 'MTAGWTDDRVGALKKLWLEGQSASQIAKQLGGGVTRNAVIGKVHRLGLSGRA' A
#
# COMPACT_ATOMS: atom_id res chain seq x y z
N MET A 1 -12.04 -17.42 -0.19
CA MET A 1 -11.18 -16.41 0.46
C MET A 1 -10.75 -15.44 -0.62
N THR A 2 -11.33 -14.25 -0.67
CA THR A 2 -10.96 -13.23 -1.67
C THR A 2 -9.53 -12.77 -1.40
N ALA A 3 -8.59 -13.23 -2.23
CA ALA A 3 -7.20 -12.80 -2.23
C ALA A 3 -7.14 -11.30 -2.55
N GLY A 4 -7.11 -10.48 -1.51
CA GLY A 4 -7.21 -9.02 -1.60
C GLY A 4 -6.45 -8.33 -0.48
N TRP A 5 -6.80 -7.08 -0.19
CA TRP A 5 -6.20 -6.27 0.87
C TRP A 5 -6.57 -6.76 2.28
N THR A 6 -6.06 -7.93 2.67
CA THR A 6 -5.21 -8.12 3.85
C THR A 6 -5.21 -7.06 4.95
N ASP A 7 -5.67 -7.33 6.18
CA ASP A 7 -5.35 -6.45 7.31
C ASP A 7 -3.83 -6.31 7.48
N ASP A 8 -3.09 -7.41 7.39
CA ASP A 8 -1.61 -7.40 7.41
C ASP A 8 -1.03 -6.58 6.25
N ARG A 9 -1.58 -6.74 5.04
CA ARG A 9 -1.12 -5.97 3.86
C ARG A 9 -1.45 -4.48 4.00
N VAL A 10 -2.59 -4.15 4.61
CA VAL A 10 -2.99 -2.77 4.89
C VAL A 10 -2.09 -2.16 5.98
N GLY A 11 -1.77 -2.92 7.02
CA GLY A 11 -0.82 -2.52 8.06
C GLY A 11 0.57 -2.24 7.49
N ALA A 12 1.10 -3.16 6.68
CA ALA A 12 2.36 -2.97 5.98
C ALA A 12 2.32 -1.75 5.04
N LEU A 13 1.26 -1.59 4.24
CA LEU A 13 1.10 -0.42 3.37
C LEU A 13 1.12 0.89 4.16
N LYS A 14 0.38 0.99 5.28
CA LYS A 14 0.33 2.19 6.12
C LYS A 14 1.72 2.52 6.65
N LYS A 15 2.42 1.54 7.22
CA LYS A 15 3.77 1.70 7.75
C LYS A 15 4.73 2.22 6.69
N LEU A 16 4.84 1.51 5.56
CA LEU A 16 5.79 1.86 4.49
C LEU A 16 5.46 3.21 3.86
N TRP A 17 4.17 3.57 3.75
CA TRP A 17 3.76 4.88 3.26
C TRP A 17 4.19 6.02 4.19
N LEU A 18 3.99 5.87 5.50
CA LEU A 18 4.41 6.85 6.51
C LEU A 18 5.93 6.96 6.63
N GLU A 19 6.68 5.90 6.32
CA GLU A 19 8.14 5.91 6.16
C GLU A 19 8.60 6.65 4.90
N GLY A 20 7.68 7.20 4.10
CA GLY A 20 7.99 7.99 2.90
C GLY A 20 8.23 7.15 1.65
N GLN A 21 8.02 5.82 1.70
CA GLN A 21 8.24 4.99 0.53
C GLN A 21 7.30 5.35 -0.62
N SER A 22 7.83 5.24 -1.85
CA SER A 22 7.04 5.41 -3.06
C SER A 22 6.09 4.21 -3.28
N ALA A 23 5.00 4.45 -4.01
CA ALA A 23 4.03 3.38 -4.29
C ALA A 23 4.64 2.18 -5.06
N SER A 24 5.67 2.38 -5.88
CA SER A 24 6.39 1.30 -6.57
C SER A 24 7.24 0.47 -5.62
N GLN A 25 7.92 1.09 -4.65
CA GLN A 25 8.67 0.37 -3.62
C GLN A 25 7.72 -0.46 -2.74
N ILE A 26 6.62 0.13 -2.30
CA ILE A 26 5.59 -0.56 -1.52
C ILE A 26 5.00 -1.74 -2.30
N ALA A 27 4.70 -1.55 -3.58
CA ALA A 27 4.20 -2.63 -4.44
C ALA A 27 5.19 -3.81 -4.52
N LYS A 28 6.49 -3.50 -4.71
CA LYS A 28 7.56 -4.52 -4.72
C LYS A 28 7.65 -5.26 -3.39
N GLN A 29 7.51 -4.56 -2.28
CA GLN A 29 7.64 -5.13 -0.93
C GLN A 29 6.41 -5.97 -0.51
N LEU A 30 5.21 -5.55 -0.92
CA LEU A 30 3.97 -6.31 -0.65
C LEU A 30 3.83 -7.55 -1.55
N GLY A 31 4.42 -7.52 -2.76
CA GLY A 31 4.41 -8.66 -3.69
C GLY A 31 3.01 -9.16 -4.05
N GLY A 32 2.91 -10.42 -4.48
CA GLY A 32 1.61 -11.09 -4.73
C GLY A 32 0.72 -10.38 -5.75
N GLY A 33 1.30 -9.82 -6.81
CA GLY A 33 0.57 -9.15 -7.89
C GLY A 33 0.09 -7.72 -7.58
N VAL A 34 0.45 -7.15 -6.42
CA VAL A 34 0.14 -5.74 -6.14
C VAL A 34 1.02 -4.83 -6.99
N THR A 35 0.36 -3.96 -7.76
CA THR A 35 1.01 -2.99 -8.64
C THR A 35 1.09 -1.61 -7.98
N ARG A 36 1.95 -0.73 -8.53
CA ARG A 36 2.03 0.69 -8.12
C ARG A 36 0.65 1.36 -8.08
N ASN A 37 -0.18 1.13 -9.10
CA ASN A 37 -1.50 1.75 -9.20
C ASN A 37 -2.48 1.17 -8.18
N ALA A 38 -2.39 -0.13 -7.89
CA ALA A 38 -3.18 -0.75 -6.83
C ALA A 38 -2.86 -0.15 -5.45
N VAL A 39 -1.57 0.14 -5.18
CA VAL A 39 -1.13 0.83 -3.96
C VAL A 39 -1.70 2.24 -3.90
N ILE A 40 -1.56 3.05 -4.97
CA ILE A 40 -2.09 4.42 -5.03
C ILE A 40 -3.60 4.43 -4.75
N GLY A 41 -4.35 3.56 -5.43
CA GLY A 41 -5.79 3.45 -5.24
C GLY A 41 -6.15 3.06 -3.80
N LYS A 42 -5.38 2.18 -3.15
CA LYS A 42 -5.63 1.79 -1.76
C LYS A 42 -5.28 2.92 -0.78
N VAL A 43 -4.16 3.61 -0.96
CA VAL A 43 -3.76 4.79 -0.17
C VAL A 43 -4.85 5.86 -0.19
N HIS A 44 -5.37 6.19 -1.38
CA HIS A 44 -6.49 7.13 -1.53
C HIS A 44 -7.74 6.66 -0.77
N ARG A 45 -8.14 5.40 -0.91
CA ARG A 45 -9.30 4.84 -0.18
C ARG A 45 -9.11 4.78 1.34
N LEU A 46 -7.86 4.73 1.80
CA LEU A 46 -7.52 4.75 3.22
C LEU A 46 -7.40 6.17 3.78
N GLY A 47 -7.55 7.21 2.96
CA GLY A 47 -7.42 8.60 3.41
C GLY A 47 -6.02 8.94 3.91
N LEU A 48 -4.99 8.23 3.42
CA LEU A 48 -3.60 8.50 3.78
C LEU A 48 -3.10 9.72 2.97
N SER A 49 -3.54 10.91 3.36
CA SER A 49 -3.05 12.20 2.85
C SER A 49 -1.80 12.63 3.61
N GLY A 50 -0.87 13.30 2.92
CA GLY A 50 0.38 13.77 3.50
C GLY A 50 1.47 12.70 3.47
N ARG A 51 2.33 12.76 2.47
CA ARG A 51 3.75 12.54 2.75
C ARG A 51 4.21 13.86 3.36
N ALA A 52 4.72 13.83 4.59
CA ALA A 52 5.42 14.99 5.13
C ALA A 52 6.61 15.33 4.22
#